data_AF-A0A938YST0-F1
#
_entry.id   AF-A0A938YST0-F1
#
_cell.length_a   1.000
_cell.length_b   1.000
_cell.length_c   1.000
_cell.angle_alpha   90.00
_cell.angle_beta   90.00
_cell.angle_gamma   90.00
#
_symmetry.space_group_name_H-M   'P 1'
#
loop_
_entity.id
_entity.type
_entity.pdbx_description
1 polymer ?
#
loop_
_entity_poly.entity_id
_entity_poly.type
_entity_poly.pdbx_seq_one_letter_code
_entity_poly.pdbx_strand_id
1 'polypeptide(L)'
;MKSEGFYLSIEAIASMLMLVILLSMPLPESRNYMQDLHDFKKGNDLLILWARQGTSLNLEQMRKDFEFAFPGKSALISLDSEKAVVGKQGREAIASKAFFFGSALEKHEISLAIFKEYSA
;
A
#
# COMPACT_ATOMS: atom_id res chain seq x y z
N MET A 1 54.48 -22.70 -24.96
CA MET A 1 53.09 -22.98 -24.56
C MET A 1 52.93 -22.94 -23.03
N LYS A 2 52.99 -21.76 -22.41
CA LYS A 2 52.72 -21.56 -20.97
C LYS A 2 51.68 -20.46 -20.70
N SER A 3 51.12 -19.88 -21.77
CA SER A 3 50.22 -18.73 -21.71
C SER A 3 48.77 -19.14 -21.49
N GLU A 4 48.30 -20.22 -22.11
CA GLU A 4 46.87 -20.59 -22.09
C GLU A 4 46.34 -20.88 -20.68
N GLY A 5 47.08 -21.64 -19.86
CA GLY A 5 46.69 -21.91 -18.47
C GLY A 5 46.73 -20.69 -17.55
N PHE A 6 47.58 -19.71 -17.86
CA PHE A 6 47.66 -18.45 -17.14
C PHE A 6 46.46 -17.54 -17.47
N TYR A 7 46.07 -17.47 -18.76
CA TYR A 7 44.86 -16.77 -19.20
C TYR A 7 43.60 -17.39 -18.58
N LEU A 8 43.50 -18.72 -18.55
CA LEU A 8 42.36 -19.42 -17.94
C LEU A 8 42.21 -19.09 -16.45
N SER A 9 43.34 -18.98 -15.74
CA SER A 9 43.36 -18.65 -14.30
C SER A 9 42.93 -17.21 -14.05
N ILE A 10 43.36 -16.26 -14.90
CA ILE A 10 42.96 -14.85 -14.81
C ILE A 10 41.45 -14.70 -15.07
N GLU A 11 40.94 -15.39 -16.08
CA GLU A 11 39.51 -15.36 -16.42
C GLU A 11 38.64 -15.92 -15.29
N ALA A 12 39.09 -17.00 -14.65
CA ALA A 12 38.41 -17.56 -13.48
C ALA A 12 38.40 -16.60 -12.28
N ILE A 13 39.52 -15.92 -12.02
CA ILE A 13 39.62 -14.91 -10.94
C ILE A 13 38.71 -13.71 -11.24
N ALA A 14 38.72 -13.21 -12.48
CA ALA A 14 37.85 -12.12 -12.91
C ALA A 14 36.36 -12.50 -12.77
N SER A 15 36.00 -13.73 -13.13
CA SER A 15 34.64 -14.26 -12.98
C SER A 15 34.23 -14.38 -11.51
N MET A 16 35.12 -14.85 -10.63
CA MET A 16 34.86 -14.89 -9.19
C MET A 16 34.68 -13.49 -8.60
N LEU A 17 35.52 -12.53 -8.99
CA LEU A 17 35.40 -11.14 -8.54
C LEU A 17 34.07 -10.53 -8.98
N MET A 18 33.64 -10.78 -10.22
CA MET A 18 32.36 -10.32 -10.72
C MET A 18 31.18 -10.94 -9.93
N LEU A 19 31.26 -12.23 -9.62
CA LEU A 19 30.25 -12.91 -8.80
C LEU A 19 30.17 -12.31 -7.38
N VAL A 20 31.31 -12.03 -6.75
CA VAL A 20 31.34 -11.39 -5.42
C VAL A 20 30.70 -10.01 -5.46
N ILE A 21 30.97 -9.22 -6.51
CA ILE A 21 30.34 -7.90 -6.68
C ILE A 21 28.82 -8.05 -6.78
N LEU A 22 28.32 -8.97 -7.61
CA LEU A 22 26.89 -9.21 -7.77
C LEU A 22 26.22 -9.66 -6.47
N LEU A 23 26.87 -10.52 -5.68
CA LEU A 23 26.36 -10.98 -4.39
C LEU A 23 26.42 -9.91 -3.30
N SER A 24 27.36 -8.97 -3.41
CA SER A 24 27.50 -7.85 -2.49
C SER A 24 26.55 -6.69 -2.78
N MET A 25 25.88 -6.69 -3.94
CA MET A 25 24.88 -5.68 -4.23
C MET A 25 23.75 -5.79 -3.21
N PRO A 26 23.36 -4.67 -2.58
CA PRO A 26 22.24 -4.68 -1.66
C PRO A 26 21.00 -5.16 -2.43
N LEU A 27 20.42 -6.27 -1.97
CA LEU A 27 19.10 -6.67 -2.43
C LEU A 27 18.16 -5.50 -2.15
N PRO A 28 17.32 -5.09 -3.12
CA PRO A 28 16.33 -4.05 -2.85
C PRO A 28 15.54 -4.52 -1.64
N GLU A 29 15.53 -3.69 -0.59
CA GLU A 29 14.78 -4.00 0.61
C GLU A 29 13.39 -4.47 0.19
N SER A 30 12.99 -5.61 0.72
CA SER A 30 11.61 -6.11 0.67
C SER A 30 10.75 -5.09 1.43
N ARG A 31 10.51 -3.93 0.82
CA ARG A 31 9.40 -3.07 1.20
C ARG A 31 8.17 -3.96 1.12
N ASN A 32 7.27 -3.83 2.08
CA ASN A 32 6.02 -4.57 2.18
C ASN A 32 5.04 -4.21 1.04
N TYR A 33 5.49 -4.19 -0.22
CA TYR A 33 4.72 -3.88 -1.42
C TYR A 33 3.50 -4.78 -1.54
N MET A 34 3.61 -6.05 -1.13
CA MET A 34 2.47 -6.95 -1.09
C MET A 34 1.43 -6.53 -0.05
N GLN A 35 1.86 -6.07 1.12
CA GLN A 35 0.94 -5.58 2.16
C GLN A 35 0.27 -4.27 1.73
N ASP A 36 1.05 -3.33 1.19
CA ASP A 36 0.55 -2.06 0.69
C ASP A 36 -0.46 -2.26 -0.45
N LEU A 37 -0.17 -3.18 -1.38
CA LEU A 37 -1.07 -3.53 -2.47
C LEU A 37 -2.35 -4.23 -1.96
N HIS A 38 -2.21 -5.11 -0.98
CA HIS A 38 -3.34 -5.79 -0.36
C HIS A 38 -4.26 -4.78 0.36
N ASP A 39 -3.68 -3.87 1.15
CA ASP A 39 -4.42 -2.81 1.85
C ASP A 39 -5.10 -1.85 0.86
N PHE A 40 -4.39 -1.48 -0.21
CA PHE A 40 -4.95 -0.66 -1.28
C PHE A 40 -6.18 -1.33 -1.93
N LYS A 41 -6.06 -2.61 -2.31
CA LYS A 41 -7.15 -3.36 -2.94
C LYS A 41 -8.35 -3.47 -2.00
N LYS A 42 -8.10 -3.85 -0.74
CA LYS A 42 -9.17 -3.98 0.28
C LYS A 42 -9.84 -2.64 0.58
N GLY A 43 -9.08 -1.55 0.62
CA GLY A 43 -9.61 -0.21 0.81
C GLY A 43 -10.49 0.22 -0.36
N ASN A 44 -10.11 -0.14 -1.58
CA ASN A 44 -10.90 0.10 -2.77
C ASN A 44 -12.20 -0.71 -2.79
N ASP A 45 -12.16 -1.98 -2.39
CA ASP A 45 -13.35 -2.82 -2.27
C ASP A 45 -14.35 -2.21 -1.26
N LEU A 46 -13.85 -1.71 -0.13
CA LEU A 46 -14.67 -1.04 0.89
C LEU A 46 -15.30 0.26 0.36
N LEU A 47 -14.54 1.08 -0.39
CA LEU A 47 -15.06 2.27 -1.05
C LEU A 47 -16.17 1.94 -2.06
N ILE A 48 -16.03 0.87 -2.83
CA ILE A 48 -17.05 0.42 -3.78
C ILE A 48 -18.32 0.00 -3.04
N LEU A 49 -18.18 -0.71 -1.91
CA LEU A 49 -19.33 -1.11 -1.09
C LEU A 49 -20.09 0.09 -0.54
N TRP A 50 -19.37 1.08 -0.01
CA TRP A 50 -19.97 2.33 0.47
C TRP A 50 -20.63 3.13 -0.65
N ALA A 51 -19.96 3.25 -1.80
CA ALA A 51 -20.54 3.91 -2.97
C ALA A 51 -21.84 3.23 -3.46
N ARG A 52 -21.94 1.90 -3.34
CA ARG A 52 -23.15 1.13 -3.66
C ARG A 52 -24.29 1.32 -2.65
N GLN A 53 -23.99 1.58 -1.39
CA GLN A 53 -25.00 1.89 -0.36
C GLN A 53 -25.62 3.29 -0.55
N GLY A 54 -24.92 4.19 -1.25
CA GLY A 54 -25.45 5.49 -1.67
C GLY A 54 -25.83 6.41 -0.49
N THR A 55 -27.01 7.02 -0.55
CA THR A 55 -27.47 8.06 0.40
C THR A 55 -27.79 7.56 1.81
N SER A 56 -27.75 6.25 2.07
CA SER A 56 -27.93 5.66 3.41
C SER A 56 -26.62 5.62 4.23
N LEU A 57 -25.52 6.10 3.66
CA LEU A 57 -24.20 6.02 4.24
C LEU A 57 -24.01 7.07 5.36
N ASN A 58 -23.47 6.61 6.49
CA ASN A 58 -23.15 7.43 7.66
C ASN A 58 -21.69 7.14 8.08
N LEU A 59 -20.95 8.17 8.46
CA LEU A 59 -19.57 8.06 8.97
C LEU A 59 -19.40 7.07 10.13
N GLU A 60 -20.35 6.98 11.07
CA GLU A 60 -20.28 6.02 12.17
C GLU A 60 -20.37 4.56 11.68
N GLN A 61 -21.18 4.31 10.65
CA GLN A 61 -21.23 2.98 10.04
C GLN A 61 -19.95 2.68 9.28
N MET A 62 -19.43 3.65 8.51
CA MET A 62 -18.16 3.52 7.79
C MET A 62 -17.00 3.24 8.75
N ARG A 63 -16.99 3.86 9.94
CA ARG A 63 -16.00 3.58 10.98
C ARG A 63 -16.05 2.13 11.45
N LYS A 64 -17.25 1.62 11.76
CA LYS A 64 -17.42 0.21 12.17
C LYS A 64 -17.03 -0.76 11.07
N ASP A 65 -17.44 -0.47 9.83
CA ASP A 65 -17.07 -1.29 8.67
C ASP A 65 -15.56 -1.32 8.47
N PHE A 66 -14.89 -0.18 8.66
CA PHE A 66 -13.44 -0.09 8.61
C PHE A 66 -12.77 -0.88 9.73
N GLU A 67 -13.20 -0.71 10.99
CA GLU A 67 -12.64 -1.44 12.14
C GLU A 67 -12.79 -2.96 11.96
N PHE A 68 -13.90 -3.41 11.38
CA PHE A 68 -14.13 -4.81 11.04
C PHE A 68 -13.23 -5.28 9.89
N ALA A 69 -13.09 -4.47 8.83
CA ALA A 69 -12.27 -4.81 7.68
C ALA A 69 -10.77 -4.72 7.97
N PHE A 70 -10.32 -3.83 8.84
CA PHE A 70 -8.91 -3.59 9.12
C PHE A 70 -8.64 -3.59 10.63
N PRO A 71 -8.65 -4.77 11.29
CA PRO A 71 -8.37 -4.86 12.71
C PRO A 71 -7.00 -4.28 13.05
N GLY A 72 -6.98 -3.34 14.01
CA GLY A 72 -5.75 -2.71 14.49
C GLY A 72 -5.19 -1.58 13.63
N LYS A 73 -5.68 -1.39 12.40
CA LYS A 73 -5.21 -0.27 11.56
C LYS A 73 -5.92 1.02 11.88
N SER A 74 -5.28 2.11 11.51
CA SER A 74 -5.83 3.45 11.64
C SER A 74 -6.10 4.04 10.25
N ALA A 75 -7.13 4.87 10.14
CA ALA A 75 -7.46 5.54 8.89
C ALA A 75 -8.14 6.90 9.10
N LEU A 76 -8.14 7.69 8.03
CA LEU A 76 -8.99 8.85 7.86
C LEU A 76 -10.04 8.52 6.80
N ILE A 77 -11.30 8.57 7.21
CA ILE A 77 -12.46 8.44 6.33
C ILE A 77 -13.01 9.84 6.09
N SER A 78 -13.30 10.21 4.85
CA SER A 78 -14.02 11.45 4.55
C SER A 78 -15.20 11.18 3.64
N LEU A 79 -16.33 11.79 3.97
CA LEU A 79 -17.55 11.80 3.17
C LEU A 79 -17.87 13.27 2.90
N ASP A 80 -17.67 13.69 1.65
CA ASP A 80 -17.73 15.09 1.22
C ASP A 80 -16.81 16.01 2.06
N SER A 81 -17.41 16.80 2.95
CA SER A 81 -16.69 17.73 3.84
C SER A 81 -16.51 17.20 5.26
N GLU A 82 -17.20 16.13 5.62
CA GLU A 82 -17.11 15.51 6.93
C GLU A 82 -15.98 14.48 6.98
N LYS A 83 -15.34 14.37 8.15
CA LYS A 83 -14.18 13.52 8.36
C LYS A 83 -14.30 12.76 9.67
N ALA A 84 -13.96 11.48 9.62
CA ALA A 84 -13.82 10.63 10.80
C ALA A 84 -12.42 10.01 10.83
N VAL A 85 -11.73 10.17 11.96
CA VAL A 85 -10.46 9.49 12.21
C VAL A 85 -10.76 8.21 12.99
N VAL A 86 -10.24 7.08 12.49
CA VAL A 86 -10.28 5.79 13.17
C VAL A 86 -8.87 5.48 13.65
N GLY A 87 -8.70 5.34 14.97
CA GLY A 87 -7.39 5.08 15.58
C GLY A 87 -6.47 6.31 15.65
N LYS A 88 -5.17 6.13 15.36
CA LYS A 88 -4.13 7.16 15.44
C LYS A 88 -3.74 7.68 14.05
N GLN A 89 -3.56 8.99 13.94
CA GLN A 89 -3.10 9.59 12.70
C GLN A 89 -1.63 9.25 12.43
N GLY A 90 -1.33 8.69 11.26
CA GLY A 90 0.01 8.37 10.80
C GLY A 90 0.60 9.47 9.90
N ARG A 91 1.91 9.40 9.64
CA ARG A 91 2.62 10.31 8.73
C ARG A 91 2.44 9.96 7.26
N GLU A 92 2.39 8.66 6.96
CA GLU A 92 2.15 8.13 5.62
C GLU A 92 0.81 7.40 5.57
N ALA A 93 0.11 7.53 4.45
CA ALA A 93 -1.15 6.84 4.22
C ALA A 93 -1.29 6.37 2.77
N ILE A 94 -1.98 5.25 2.61
CA ILE A 94 -2.48 4.79 1.31
C ILE A 94 -3.87 5.38 1.14
N ALA A 95 -3.99 6.36 0.24
CA ALA A 95 -5.22 7.09 0.01
C ALA A 95 -5.92 6.62 -1.26
N SER A 96 -7.22 6.36 -1.15
CA SER A 96 -8.10 5.98 -2.24
C SER A 96 -9.38 6.83 -2.19
N LYS A 97 -10.00 7.02 -3.36
CA LYS A 97 -11.21 7.83 -3.51
C LYS A 97 -12.23 7.14 -4.40
N ALA A 98 -13.51 7.33 -4.10
CA ALA A 98 -14.63 6.91 -4.94
C ALA A 98 -15.68 8.02 -4.99
N PHE A 99 -16.51 7.98 -6.03
CA PHE A 99 -17.61 8.92 -6.21
C PHE A 99 -18.91 8.14 -6.42
N PHE A 100 -20.01 8.66 -5.89
CA PHE A 100 -21.34 8.16 -6.17
C PHE A 100 -22.31 9.32 -6.39
N PHE A 101 -23.44 9.03 -7.04
CA PHE A 101 -24.50 10.00 -7.25
C PHE A 101 -25.68 9.67 -6.33
N GLY A 102 -26.13 10.66 -5.59
CA GLY A 102 -27.32 10.56 -4.74
C GLY A 102 -28.62 10.53 -5.56
N SER A 103 -29.74 10.37 -4.88
CA SER A 103 -31.08 10.36 -5.48
C SER A 103 -31.42 11.65 -6.24
N ALA A 104 -30.81 12.77 -5.88
CA ALA A 104 -30.97 14.07 -6.53
C ALA A 104 -29.92 14.35 -7.64
N LEU A 105 -29.16 13.33 -8.08
CA LEU A 105 -27.99 13.48 -8.97
C LEU A 105 -26.86 14.35 -8.39
N GLU A 106 -26.89 14.58 -7.07
CA GLU A 106 -25.80 15.22 -6.34
C GLU A 106 -24.59 14.29 -6.30
N LYS A 107 -23.42 14.82 -6.65
CA LYS A 107 -22.16 14.07 -6.62
C LYS A 107 -21.61 14.09 -5.21
N HIS A 108 -21.40 12.90 -4.65
CA HIS A 108 -20.74 12.72 -3.37
C HIS A 108 -19.34 12.12 -3.56
N GLU A 109 -18.39 12.57 -2.76
CA GLU A 109 -17.01 12.07 -2.71
C GLU A 109 -16.77 11.29 -1.42
N ILE A 110 -16.30 10.05 -1.55
CA ILE A 110 -15.82 9.24 -0.45
C ILE A 110 -14.32 9.09 -0.57
N SER A 111 -13.58 9.35 0.50
CA SER A 111 -12.15 9.08 0.57
C SER A 111 -11.79 8.24 1.78
N LEU A 112 -10.82 7.35 1.60
CA LEU A 112 -10.26 6.51 2.63
C LEU A 112 -8.74 6.61 2.55
N ALA A 113 -8.11 7.02 3.65
CA ALA A 113 -6.66 7.06 3.78
C ALA A 113 -6.23 6.15 4.94
N ILE A 114 -5.64 5.01 4.61
CA ILE A 114 -5.19 4.01 5.60
C ILE A 114 -3.76 4.35 6.02
N PHE A 115 -3.53 4.62 7.30
CA PHE A 115 -2.22 4.99 7.81
C PHE A 115 -1.29 3.78 7.88
N LYS A 116 -0.02 3.98 7.49
CA LYS A 116 1.01 2.95 7.64
C LYS A 116 1.47 2.88 9.10
N GLU A 117 1.49 1.68 9.66
CA GLU A 117 2.16 1.43 10.94
C GLU A 117 3.67 1.39 10.72
N TYR A 118 4.40 2.26 11.41
CA TYR A 118 5.85 2.11 11.52
C TYR A 118 6.12 1.05 12.60
N SER A 119 6.55 -0.12 12.18
CA SER A 119 7.30 -1.02 13.06
C SER A 119 8.60 -0.32 13.40
N ALA A 120 8.71 0.20 14.63
CA ALA A 120 9.93 0.78 15.17
C ALA A 120 11.01 -0.29 15.37
#